data_AF-A0AAW1VR93-F1
#
_entry.id   AF-A0AAW1VR93-F1
#
_cell.length_a   1.000
_cell.length_b   1.000
_cell.length_c   1.000
_cell.angle_alpha   90.00
_cell.angle_beta   90.00
_cell.angle_gamma   90.00
#
_symmetry.space_group_name_H-M   'P 1'
#
loop_
_entity.id
_entity.type
_entity.pdbx_description
1 polymer ?
#
loop_
_entity_poly.entity_id
_entity_poly.type
_entity_poly.pdbx_seq_one_letter_code
_entity_poly.pdbx_strand_id
1 'polypeptide(L)'
;METLRQEGLATRSRSTEEGLLFENAIQFPHDDDATFFRHLRRLYTILTSRDSMHNVPVNIEARRRIAFFSNSLFMNMPRAPYAEKMMAFSVLTPYYDEEVLYGKEALRGEKKMGFPPCFICRRFTKVKDLRSWASYRGQTLSRTVRGMMYYYRALKMLAFLDSASEMDSGLQPASQKLGRTASVAYLFKGHEHGIALLKFTYVVACQLYGQHKAKGDHRAEEILLLMKNNEALRVAYVDEVNLGRDEVEYYSVLVKYDQQIQREVEIYRIMLPGPLKLGEGKPENQNHAIIFTRGDALQTIDMNQDNYFEEALKMRNLLEEFQNFYGIRKPTILGVRENIFTGSVSSLAWFMSAQEMSFVTLNQRVLANPLKVRMHYGHPDVFDRFWFLSRGGISKASKVINISEDIFAGFNCTLEVAM
;
A
#
# COMPACT_ATOMS: atom_id res chain seq x y z
N MET A 1 45.51 25.86 -19.09
CA MET A 1 46.24 25.37 -20.28
C MET A 1 47.73 25.18 -20.02
N GLU A 2 48.43 26.14 -19.39
CA GLU A 2 49.85 25.96 -19.04
C GLU A 2 50.11 24.80 -18.05
N THR A 3 49.21 24.60 -17.08
CA THR A 3 49.25 23.48 -16.13
C THR A 3 49.16 22.11 -16.82
N LEU A 4 48.23 21.94 -17.76
CA LEU A 4 48.06 20.68 -18.52
C LEU A 4 49.27 20.37 -19.44
N ARG A 5 50.00 21.40 -19.90
CA ARG A 5 51.23 21.26 -20.70
C ARG A 5 52.45 20.89 -19.86
N GLN A 6 52.45 21.21 -18.56
CA GLN A 6 53.48 20.76 -17.62
C GLN A 6 53.29 19.30 -17.23
N GLU A 7 52.04 18.82 -17.18
CA GLU A 7 51.69 17.44 -16.82
C GLU A 7 51.78 16.44 -17.99
N GLY A 8 52.17 16.89 -19.19
CA GLY A 8 52.35 16.02 -20.37
C GLY A 8 51.05 15.53 -21.03
N LEU A 9 49.90 16.06 -20.60
CA LEU A 9 48.57 15.67 -21.06
C LEU A 9 48.08 16.45 -22.30
N ALA A 10 48.90 17.37 -22.82
CA ALA A 10 48.65 18.12 -24.05
C ALA A 10 49.90 18.16 -24.94
N THR A 11 49.73 17.98 -26.25
CA THR A 11 50.83 17.91 -27.23
C THR A 11 51.51 19.27 -27.39
N ARG A 12 52.86 19.26 -27.41
CA ARG A 12 53.69 20.43 -27.74
C ARG A 12 53.92 20.49 -29.26
N SER A 13 52.86 20.65 -30.05
CA SER A 13 53.04 20.89 -31.49
C SER A 13 53.36 22.37 -31.77
N ARG A 14 54.27 22.60 -32.72
CA ARG A 14 54.74 23.91 -33.19
C ARG A 14 54.07 24.31 -34.52
N SER A 15 52.83 23.87 -34.73
CA SER A 15 52.00 24.18 -35.91
C SER A 15 50.78 24.99 -35.48
N THR A 16 50.85 26.31 -35.66
CA THR A 16 49.88 27.29 -35.15
C THR A 16 48.62 27.49 -36.00
N GLU A 17 48.23 26.57 -36.89
CA GLU A 17 47.04 26.77 -37.75
C GLU A 17 46.07 25.59 -37.88
N GLU A 18 46.32 24.43 -37.28
CA GLU A 18 45.30 23.37 -37.17
C GLU A 18 44.75 23.37 -35.74
N GLY A 19 43.51 23.86 -35.58
CA GLY A 19 42.81 23.88 -34.29
C GLY A 19 42.79 22.49 -33.65
N LEU A 20 42.91 22.42 -32.32
CA LEU A 20 42.96 21.15 -31.62
C LEU A 20 41.65 20.36 -31.88
N LEU A 21 41.76 19.04 -32.08
CA LEU A 21 40.67 18.14 -32.48
C LEU A 21 39.41 18.21 -31.58
N PHE A 22 39.55 18.79 -30.38
CA PHE A 22 38.49 18.94 -29.39
C PHE A 22 38.33 20.37 -28.85
N GLU A 23 39.04 21.36 -29.42
CA GLU A 23 39.02 22.74 -28.90
C GLU A 23 37.62 23.37 -28.95
N ASN A 24 36.73 22.85 -29.82
CA ASN A 24 35.34 23.31 -29.96
C ASN A 24 34.33 22.16 -30.14
N ALA A 25 34.69 20.92 -29.76
CA ALA A 25 33.81 19.76 -29.99
C ALA A 25 32.62 19.70 -29.02
N ILE A 26 32.72 20.39 -27.88
CA ILE A 26 31.69 20.41 -26.83
C ILE A 26 31.26 21.87 -26.64
N GLN A 27 30.11 22.22 -27.22
CA GLN A 27 29.43 23.46 -26.88
C GLN A 27 28.75 23.26 -25.53
N PHE A 28 29.28 23.92 -24.49
CA PHE A 28 28.55 24.02 -23.23
C PHE A 28 27.30 24.86 -23.45
N PRO A 29 26.14 24.41 -22.96
CA PRO A 29 24.93 25.23 -23.01
C PRO A 29 25.12 26.49 -22.17
N HIS A 30 24.32 27.51 -22.48
CA HIS A 30 24.37 28.83 -21.84
C HIS A 30 24.23 28.72 -20.31
N ASP A 31 24.84 29.64 -19.56
CA ASP A 31 24.80 29.65 -18.08
C ASP A 31 23.38 29.67 -17.49
N ASP A 32 22.38 30.08 -18.29
CA ASP A 32 20.97 30.15 -17.93
C ASP A 32 20.19 28.83 -18.22
N ASP A 33 20.84 27.79 -18.77
CA ASP A 33 20.22 26.50 -19.02
C ASP A 33 19.99 25.72 -17.72
N ALA A 34 18.90 26.08 -17.05
CA ALA A 34 18.47 25.47 -15.79
C ALA A 34 18.26 23.95 -15.90
N THR A 35 17.98 23.41 -17.09
CA THR A 35 17.86 21.97 -17.33
C THR A 35 19.21 21.28 -17.32
N PHE A 36 20.21 21.83 -18.02
CA PHE A 36 21.57 21.29 -18.04
C PHE A 36 22.21 21.31 -16.67
N PHE A 37 22.23 22.46 -15.98
CA PHE A 37 22.88 22.57 -14.66
C PHE A 37 22.15 21.74 -13.58
N ARG A 38 20.86 21.46 -13.75
CA ARG A 38 20.12 20.52 -12.89
C ARG A 38 20.57 19.08 -13.12
N HIS A 39 20.68 18.64 -14.36
CA HIS A 39 21.24 17.32 -14.68
C HIS A 39 22.68 17.20 -14.21
N LEU A 40 23.49 18.26 -14.39
CA LEU A 40 24.86 18.34 -13.89
C LEU A 40 24.91 18.24 -12.37
N ARG A 41 24.04 18.95 -11.63
CA ARG A 41 23.95 18.86 -10.16
C ARG A 41 23.48 17.49 -9.69
N ARG A 42 22.54 16.85 -10.40
CA ARG A 42 22.12 15.48 -10.10
C ARG A 42 23.25 14.49 -10.35
N LEU A 43 23.93 14.59 -11.48
CA LEU A 43 25.08 13.77 -11.83
C LEU A 43 26.22 13.97 -10.83
N TYR A 44 26.55 15.23 -10.53
CA TYR A 44 27.51 15.59 -9.49
C TYR A 44 27.10 14.98 -8.16
N THR A 45 25.84 15.13 -7.74
CA THR A 45 25.34 14.54 -6.50
C THR A 45 25.45 13.01 -6.51
N ILE A 46 25.17 12.32 -7.62
CA ILE A 46 25.34 10.86 -7.75
C ILE A 46 26.82 10.46 -7.65
N LEU A 47 27.70 11.22 -8.29
CA LEU A 47 29.14 10.94 -8.34
C LEU A 47 29.88 11.35 -7.06
N THR A 48 29.38 12.37 -6.35
CA THR A 48 29.98 12.91 -5.13
C THR A 48 29.25 12.51 -3.86
N SER A 49 28.04 11.97 -3.96
CA SER A 49 27.49 11.13 -2.89
C SER A 49 28.45 9.98 -2.76
N ARG A 50 29.40 10.10 -1.85
CA ARG A 50 30.23 8.98 -1.46
C ARG A 50 29.24 7.89 -1.07
N ASP A 51 29.28 6.77 -1.77
CA ASP A 51 28.73 5.50 -1.31
C ASP A 51 29.48 5.17 -0.02
N SER A 52 29.10 5.81 1.08
CA SER A 52 29.54 5.37 2.37
C SER A 52 28.77 4.09 2.62
N MET A 53 29.36 2.97 2.20
CA MET A 53 29.06 1.65 2.74
C MET A 53 29.17 1.63 4.29
N HIS A 54 29.63 2.73 4.90
CA HIS A 54 29.61 3.01 6.34
C HIS A 54 28.29 3.55 6.90
N ASN A 55 27.35 4.03 6.06
CA ASN A 55 26.03 4.52 6.52
C ASN A 55 24.93 3.46 6.39
N VAL A 56 25.29 2.17 6.42
CA VAL A 56 24.29 1.10 6.48
C VAL A 56 23.57 1.19 7.84
N PRO A 57 22.22 1.15 7.89
CA PRO A 57 21.50 1.18 9.15
C PRO A 57 22.02 0.11 10.11
N VAL A 58 22.36 0.49 11.34
CA VAL A 58 22.78 -0.46 12.38
C VAL A 58 21.63 -1.42 12.72
N ASN A 59 20.39 -0.93 12.63
CA ASN A 59 19.19 -1.72 12.90
C ASN A 59 19.01 -2.84 11.84
N ILE A 60 18.99 -4.09 12.30
CA ILE A 60 18.86 -5.29 11.46
C ILE A 60 17.54 -5.27 10.66
N GLU A 61 16.43 -4.85 11.28
CA GLU A 61 15.14 -4.77 10.62
C GLU A 61 15.12 -3.69 9.53
N ALA A 62 15.78 -2.56 9.76
CA ALA A 62 15.93 -1.53 8.72
C ALA A 62 16.73 -2.04 7.53
N ARG A 63 17.85 -2.75 7.77
CA ARG A 63 18.62 -3.40 6.70
C ARG A 63 17.79 -4.41 5.91
N ARG A 64 17.06 -5.28 6.61
CA ARG A 64 16.22 -6.29 6.00
C ARG A 64 15.15 -5.67 5.11
N ARG A 65 14.47 -4.64 5.59
CA ARG A 65 13.42 -3.91 4.86
C ARG A 65 13.93 -3.23 3.60
N ILE A 66 15.07 -2.52 3.69
CA ILE A 66 15.71 -1.89 2.53
C ILE A 66 16.18 -2.94 1.53
N ALA A 67 16.79 -4.03 1.99
CA ALA A 67 17.22 -5.12 1.11
C ALA A 67 16.02 -5.78 0.40
N PHE A 68 14.92 -6.03 1.13
CA PHE A 68 13.70 -6.57 0.55
C PHE A 68 13.15 -5.63 -0.53
N PHE A 69 13.04 -4.33 -0.24
CA PHE A 69 12.58 -3.33 -1.19
C PHE A 69 13.49 -3.20 -2.41
N SER A 70 14.81 -3.17 -2.21
CA SER A 70 15.77 -3.12 -3.33
C SER A 70 15.62 -4.35 -4.24
N ASN A 71 15.46 -5.54 -3.66
CA ASN A 71 15.23 -6.76 -4.42
C ASN A 71 13.87 -6.75 -5.14
N SER A 72 12.87 -6.08 -4.58
CA SER A 72 11.53 -5.94 -5.15
C SER A 72 11.44 -4.82 -6.21
N LEU A 73 12.53 -4.09 -6.46
CA LEU A 73 12.67 -3.16 -7.60
C LEU A 73 13.37 -3.81 -8.80
N PHE A 74 14.02 -4.97 -8.62
CA PHE A 74 14.80 -5.62 -9.67
C PHE A 74 13.91 -6.46 -10.60
N MET A 75 13.02 -5.78 -11.32
CA MET A 75 11.99 -6.34 -12.20
C MET A 75 11.54 -5.32 -13.25
N ASN A 76 10.90 -5.80 -14.33
CA ASN A 76 10.41 -4.95 -15.41
C ASN A 76 9.14 -4.22 -14.99
N MET A 77 9.29 -3.09 -14.30
CA MET A 77 8.19 -2.34 -13.74
C MET A 77 7.66 -1.26 -14.71
N PRO A 78 6.33 -1.13 -14.90
CA PRO A 78 5.76 -0.05 -15.69
C PRO A 78 6.15 1.30 -15.13
N ARG A 79 6.20 2.29 -16.04
CA ARG A 79 6.47 3.67 -15.64
C ARG A 79 5.29 4.20 -14.83
N ALA A 80 5.57 4.65 -13.62
CA ALA A 80 4.57 5.25 -12.76
C ALA A 80 3.94 6.50 -13.39
N PRO A 81 2.60 6.61 -13.42
CA PRO A 81 1.94 7.88 -13.68
C PRO A 81 2.08 8.82 -12.46
N TYR A 82 1.73 10.08 -12.67
CA TYR A 82 1.49 11.03 -11.58
C TYR A 82 0.40 10.51 -10.64
N ALA A 83 0.52 10.80 -9.34
CA ALA A 83 -0.44 10.36 -8.32
C ALA A 83 -1.88 10.80 -8.62
N GLU A 84 -2.09 11.93 -9.30
CA GLU A 84 -3.42 12.37 -9.74
C GLU A 84 -4.00 11.50 -10.87
N LYS A 85 -3.15 10.94 -11.73
CA LYS A 85 -3.55 10.19 -12.93
C LYS A 85 -3.60 8.68 -12.73
N MET A 86 -3.02 8.17 -11.65
CA MET A 86 -3.04 6.74 -11.35
C MET A 86 -4.47 6.22 -11.12
N MET A 87 -4.65 4.93 -11.32
CA MET A 87 -5.87 4.21 -10.93
C MET A 87 -6.13 4.34 -9.42
N ALA A 88 -7.38 4.60 -9.04
CA ALA A 88 -7.80 4.56 -7.65
C ALA A 88 -8.02 3.11 -7.20
N PHE A 89 -7.76 2.81 -5.93
CA PHE A 89 -7.94 1.48 -5.39
C PHE A 89 -8.45 1.51 -3.95
N SER A 90 -9.08 0.41 -3.55
CA SER A 90 -9.42 0.13 -2.16
C SER A 90 -8.63 -1.04 -1.62
N VAL A 91 -8.40 -1.02 -0.31
CA VAL A 91 -8.06 -2.24 0.44
C VAL A 91 -9.29 -2.69 1.21
N LEU A 92 -9.53 -3.99 1.27
CA LEU A 92 -10.60 -4.62 2.03
C LEU A 92 -10.03 -5.68 2.97
N THR A 93 -10.29 -5.53 4.27
CA THR A 93 -9.88 -6.50 5.29
C THR A 93 -11.11 -7.04 6.02
N PRO A 94 -11.40 -8.35 5.94
CA PRO A 94 -12.40 -8.98 6.80
C PRO A 94 -11.91 -9.01 8.25
N TYR A 95 -12.79 -8.68 9.20
CA TYR A 95 -12.52 -8.71 10.63
C TYR A 95 -13.69 -9.34 11.37
N TYR A 96 -13.41 -10.19 12.35
CA TYR A 96 -14.46 -10.82 13.14
C TYR A 96 -14.46 -10.34 14.58
N ASP A 97 -13.55 -10.87 15.41
CA ASP A 97 -13.51 -10.62 16.86
C ASP A 97 -12.07 -10.63 17.43
N GLU A 98 -11.07 -10.53 16.56
CA GLU A 98 -9.66 -10.52 16.92
C GLU A 98 -9.33 -9.31 17.82
N GLU A 99 -8.22 -9.37 18.56
CA GLU A 99 -7.81 -8.25 19.42
C GLU A 99 -7.48 -7.00 18.57
N VAL A 100 -8.11 -5.86 18.90
CA VAL A 100 -7.87 -4.59 18.19
C VAL A 100 -6.57 -3.95 18.66
N LEU A 101 -6.44 -3.78 19.97
CA LEU A 101 -5.20 -3.46 20.66
C LEU A 101 -5.02 -4.43 21.83
N TYR A 102 -3.77 -4.76 22.14
CA TYR A 102 -3.49 -5.54 23.35
C TYR A 102 -3.95 -4.80 24.61
N GLY A 103 -4.76 -5.48 25.41
CA GLY A 103 -5.21 -5.03 26.72
C GLY A 103 -4.04 -4.84 27.69
N LYS A 104 -4.24 -4.04 28.74
CA LYS A 104 -3.20 -3.81 29.76
C LYS A 104 -2.77 -5.10 30.47
N GLU A 105 -3.69 -6.05 30.61
CA GLU A 105 -3.45 -7.34 31.26
C GLU A 105 -2.62 -8.28 30.38
N ALA A 106 -2.88 -8.29 29.07
CA ALA A 106 -2.11 -9.06 28.09
C ALA A 106 -0.62 -8.66 28.07
N LEU A 107 -0.32 -7.39 28.39
CA LEU A 107 1.07 -6.88 28.48
C LEU A 107 1.84 -7.36 29.72
N ARG A 108 1.15 -7.90 30.74
CA ARG A 108 1.79 -8.38 31.97
C ARG A 108 2.30 -9.82 31.86
N GLY A 109 1.83 -10.58 30.86
CA GLY A 109 2.27 -11.94 30.63
C GLY A 109 3.58 -11.98 29.83
N GLU A 110 4.66 -12.46 30.43
CA GLU A 110 5.98 -12.64 29.76
C GLU A 110 5.88 -13.47 28.48
N LYS A 111 4.97 -14.46 28.45
CA LYS A 111 4.84 -15.44 27.36
C LYS A 111 4.37 -14.85 26.03
N LYS A 112 3.59 -13.77 26.02
CA LYS A 112 3.04 -13.18 24.76
C LYS A 112 4.00 -12.17 24.10
N MET A 113 4.88 -11.55 24.88
CA MET A 113 5.65 -10.38 24.44
C MET A 113 7.09 -10.70 24.04
N GLY A 114 7.61 -11.88 24.40
CA GLY A 114 8.98 -12.31 24.07
C GLY A 114 10.10 -11.50 24.74
N PHE A 115 9.75 -10.57 25.65
CA PHE A 115 10.69 -9.72 26.40
C PHE A 115 10.22 -9.51 27.85
N PRO A 116 11.15 -9.34 28.81
CA PRO A 116 10.79 -9.11 30.20
C PRO A 116 10.14 -7.71 30.41
N PRO A 117 9.05 -7.60 31.21
CA PRO A 117 8.31 -6.36 31.43
C PRO A 117 9.14 -5.17 31.90
N CYS A 118 10.22 -5.43 32.67
CA CYS A 118 11.09 -4.40 33.23
C CYS A 118 11.87 -3.61 32.16
N PHE A 119 12.22 -4.23 31.03
CA PHE A 119 12.96 -3.59 29.94
C PHE A 119 12.08 -2.60 29.16
N ILE A 120 10.80 -2.93 29.07
CA ILE A 120 9.78 -2.18 28.34
C ILE A 120 9.31 -0.97 29.15
N CYS A 121 9.07 -1.14 30.46
CA CYS A 121 8.64 -0.05 31.36
C CYS A 121 9.67 1.08 31.46
N ARG A 122 10.96 0.82 31.23
CA ARG A 122 12.00 1.88 31.21
C ARG A 122 11.97 2.72 29.93
N ARG A 123 11.37 2.24 28.85
CA ARG A 123 11.42 2.88 27.52
C ARG A 123 10.18 3.70 27.18
N PHE A 124 9.04 3.43 27.82
CA PHE A 124 7.78 4.13 27.58
C PHE A 124 7.24 4.75 28.87
N THR A 125 7.02 6.06 28.86
CA THR A 125 6.44 6.80 29.99
C THR A 125 4.91 6.77 29.99
N LYS A 126 4.28 6.51 28.83
CA LYS A 126 2.81 6.44 28.67
C LYS A 126 2.37 5.02 28.34
N VAL A 127 1.41 4.50 29.11
CA VAL A 127 0.84 3.16 28.93
C VAL A 127 0.20 2.98 27.54
N LYS A 128 -0.36 4.05 26.97
CA LYS A 128 -0.96 4.02 25.62
C LYS A 128 0.07 3.71 24.55
N ASP A 129 1.23 4.35 24.61
CA ASP A 129 2.31 4.16 23.62
C ASP A 129 2.89 2.74 23.72
N LEU A 130 2.97 2.21 24.94
CA LEU A 130 3.32 0.82 25.18
C LEU A 130 2.31 -0.16 24.55
N ARG A 131 1.01 0.04 24.79
CA ARG A 131 -0.04 -0.80 24.19
C ARG A 131 0.04 -0.80 22.67
N SER A 132 0.20 0.37 22.05
CA SER A 132 0.38 0.47 20.60
C SER A 132 1.66 -0.24 20.13
N TRP A 133 2.79 -0.01 20.81
CA TRP A 133 4.07 -0.64 20.45
C TRP A 133 4.00 -2.17 20.49
N ALA A 134 3.31 -2.72 21.47
CA ALA A 134 3.06 -4.14 21.64
C ALA A 134 2.13 -4.68 20.55
N SER A 135 1.00 -4.02 20.34
CA SER A 135 -0.02 -4.42 19.35
C SER A 135 0.57 -4.46 17.94
N TYR A 136 1.45 -3.51 17.60
CA TYR A 136 2.15 -3.49 16.31
C TYR A 136 3.12 -4.65 16.08
N ARG A 137 3.44 -5.44 17.12
CA ARG A 137 4.26 -6.66 17.02
C ARG A 137 3.44 -7.93 17.17
N GLY A 138 2.16 -7.79 17.49
CA GLY A 138 1.20 -8.87 17.62
C GLY A 138 0.30 -9.02 16.40
N GLN A 139 -0.53 -10.05 16.41
CA GLN A 139 -1.60 -10.25 15.44
C GLN A 139 -2.83 -9.45 15.89
N THR A 140 -2.82 -8.15 15.63
CA THR A 140 -3.90 -7.24 16.02
C THR A 140 -4.37 -6.40 14.82
N LEU A 141 -5.66 -6.01 14.82
CA LEU A 141 -6.21 -5.12 13.78
C LEU A 141 -5.44 -3.81 13.68
N SER A 142 -4.97 -3.27 14.80
CA SER A 142 -4.16 -2.05 14.81
C SER A 142 -2.84 -2.18 14.02
N ARG A 143 -2.20 -3.37 14.03
CA ARG A 143 -1.01 -3.63 13.21
C ARG A 143 -1.35 -3.56 11.72
N THR A 144 -2.37 -4.29 11.29
CA THR A 144 -2.80 -4.35 9.88
C THR A 144 -3.25 -3.00 9.37
N VAL A 145 -4.06 -2.28 10.16
CA VAL A 145 -4.48 -0.92 9.82
C VAL A 145 -3.27 -0.01 9.64
N ARG A 146 -2.29 -0.06 10.54
CA ARG A 146 -1.08 0.73 10.40
C ARG A 146 -0.33 0.40 9.10
N GLY A 147 -0.21 -0.88 8.76
CA GLY A 147 0.42 -1.36 7.53
C GLY A 147 -0.27 -0.82 6.28
N MET A 148 -1.57 -1.05 6.16
CA MET A 148 -2.33 -0.63 4.98
C MET A 148 -2.42 0.89 4.85
N MET A 149 -2.41 1.62 5.96
CA MET A 149 -2.36 3.09 5.96
C MET A 149 -1.02 3.65 5.46
N TYR A 150 0.01 2.82 5.27
CA TYR A 150 1.20 3.29 4.56
C TYR A 150 0.92 3.61 3.09
N TYR A 151 -0.09 3.01 2.44
CA TYR A 151 -0.51 3.44 1.09
C TYR A 151 -0.95 4.89 1.08
N TYR A 152 -1.80 5.29 2.03
CA TYR A 152 -2.21 6.69 2.17
C TYR A 152 -1.02 7.63 2.35
N ARG A 153 -0.07 7.26 3.22
CA ARG A 153 1.12 8.07 3.50
C ARG A 153 2.06 8.15 2.29
N ALA A 154 2.25 7.03 1.59
CA ALA A 154 3.08 6.95 0.40
C ALA A 154 2.48 7.81 -0.72
N LEU A 155 1.18 7.70 -0.97
CA LEU A 155 0.48 8.52 -1.98
C LEU A 155 0.53 10.00 -1.66
N LYS A 156 0.37 10.38 -0.39
CA LYS A 156 0.52 11.77 0.04
C LYS A 156 1.92 12.31 -0.25
N MET A 157 2.96 11.53 0.06
CA MET A 157 4.34 11.88 -0.26
C MET A 157 4.57 11.98 -1.78
N LEU A 158 4.06 11.03 -2.56
CA LEU A 158 4.20 11.03 -4.00
C LEU A 158 3.48 12.22 -4.65
N ALA A 159 2.25 12.52 -4.23
CA ALA A 159 1.50 13.69 -4.71
C ALA A 159 2.23 15.01 -4.40
N PHE A 160 2.86 15.11 -3.22
CA PHE A 160 3.69 16.25 -2.87
C PHE A 160 4.92 16.38 -3.78
N LEU A 161 5.65 15.28 -4.02
CA LEU A 161 6.83 15.27 -4.89
C LEU A 161 6.48 15.58 -6.35
N ASP A 162 5.37 15.03 -6.84
CA ASP A 162 4.84 15.28 -8.17
C ASP A 162 4.54 16.79 -8.34
N SER A 163 3.88 17.41 -7.37
CA SER A 163 3.57 18.85 -7.36
C SER A 163 4.83 19.73 -7.33
N ALA A 164 5.87 19.31 -6.60
CA ALA A 164 7.15 20.03 -6.55
C ALA A 164 7.91 19.97 -7.87
N SER A 165 7.81 18.85 -8.61
CA SER A 165 8.48 18.67 -9.90
C SER A 165 7.92 19.58 -11.01
N GLU A 166 6.62 19.90 -10.96
CA GLU A 166 5.98 20.80 -11.93
C GLU A 166 6.38 22.27 -11.72
N MET A 167 6.56 22.71 -10.46
CA MET A 167 6.99 24.08 -10.15
C MET A 167 8.39 24.40 -10.72
N ASP A 168 9.28 23.41 -10.72
CA ASP A 168 10.65 23.53 -11.25
C ASP A 168 10.72 23.44 -12.79
N SER A 169 9.57 23.19 -13.42
CA SER A 169 9.38 23.19 -14.89
C SER A 169 8.69 24.47 -15.39
N GLY A 170 8.19 25.32 -14.47
CA GLY A 170 7.34 26.48 -14.75
C GLY A 170 8.07 27.82 -14.91
N LEU A 171 9.39 27.86 -15.03
CA LEU A 171 10.14 29.09 -15.33
C LEU A 171 10.10 29.41 -16.84
N GLN A 172 8.90 29.63 -17.40
CA GLN A 172 8.75 30.35 -18.67
C GLN A 172 8.08 31.70 -18.38
N PRO A 173 8.64 32.83 -18.84
CA PRO A 173 8.05 34.13 -18.61
C PRO A 173 6.70 34.21 -19.32
N ALA A 174 5.77 34.89 -18.67
CA ALA A 174 4.44 35.19 -19.16
C ALA A 174 4.47 35.63 -20.64
N SER A 175 4.04 34.74 -21.54
CA SER A 175 3.61 35.12 -22.87
C SER A 175 2.28 34.44 -23.17
N GLN A 176 1.32 35.29 -23.52
CA GLN A 176 -0.06 34.97 -23.76
C GLN A 176 -0.21 33.91 -24.86
N LYS A 177 -0.81 32.77 -24.50
CA LYS A 177 -1.79 32.06 -25.35
C LYS A 177 -2.55 31.07 -24.47
N LEU A 178 -3.80 31.43 -24.18
CA LEU A 178 -4.76 30.65 -23.41
C LEU A 178 -5.17 29.41 -24.24
N GLY A 179 -4.31 28.38 -24.26
CA GLY A 179 -4.67 27.04 -24.67
C GLY A 179 -5.51 26.39 -23.56
N ARG A 180 -6.68 25.84 -23.91
CA ARG A 180 -7.70 25.27 -23.00
C ARG A 180 -7.28 24.01 -22.21
N THR A 181 -5.99 23.79 -22.01
CA THR A 181 -5.40 22.67 -21.25
C THR A 181 -4.25 23.15 -20.36
N ALA A 182 -4.33 24.38 -19.85
CA ALA A 182 -3.45 24.86 -18.78
C ALA A 182 -3.75 24.08 -17.49
N SER A 183 -2.94 23.05 -17.25
CA SER A 183 -2.63 22.38 -15.97
C SER A 183 -3.64 22.57 -14.83
N VAL A 184 -4.51 21.57 -14.67
CA VAL A 184 -5.34 21.38 -13.46
C VAL A 184 -4.45 21.24 -12.20
N ALA A 185 -3.18 20.88 -12.35
CA ALA A 185 -2.24 20.66 -11.26
C ALA A 185 -1.86 21.95 -10.50
N TYR A 186 -1.91 23.14 -11.11
CA TYR A 186 -1.69 24.40 -10.38
C TYR A 186 -2.84 24.75 -9.39
N LEU A 187 -4.05 24.22 -9.61
CA LEU A 187 -5.21 24.42 -8.72
C LEU A 187 -5.14 23.56 -7.44
N PHE A 188 -4.23 22.58 -7.38
CA PHE A 188 -4.19 21.58 -6.30
C PHE A 188 -3.01 21.72 -5.32
N LYS A 189 -2.35 22.88 -5.25
CA LYS A 189 -1.30 23.15 -4.26
C LYS A 189 -1.89 23.04 -2.83
N GLY A 190 -1.38 22.11 -2.01
CA GLY A 190 -1.89 21.83 -0.65
C GLY A 190 -3.00 20.78 -0.57
N HIS A 191 -3.37 20.17 -1.71
CA HIS A 191 -4.37 19.11 -1.79
C HIS A 191 -3.76 17.69 -1.81
N GLU A 192 -2.51 17.49 -1.35
CA GLU A 192 -1.90 16.15 -1.32
C GLU A 192 -2.73 15.13 -0.52
N HIS A 193 -3.42 15.61 0.53
CA HIS A 193 -4.37 14.83 1.31
C HIS A 193 -5.60 14.45 0.47
N GLY A 194 -6.16 15.40 -0.27
CA GLY A 194 -7.32 15.18 -1.14
C GLY A 194 -7.01 14.18 -2.24
N ILE A 195 -5.87 14.30 -2.91
CA ILE A 195 -5.43 13.36 -3.95
C ILE A 195 -5.28 11.96 -3.35
N ALA A 196 -4.59 11.84 -2.21
CA ALA A 196 -4.42 10.54 -1.55
C ALA A 196 -5.76 9.91 -1.13
N LEU A 197 -6.72 10.68 -0.63
CA LEU A 197 -8.06 10.19 -0.27
C LEU A 197 -8.93 9.84 -1.48
N LEU A 198 -8.76 10.54 -2.60
CA LEU A 198 -9.45 10.23 -3.85
C LEU A 198 -8.92 8.93 -4.47
N LYS A 199 -7.63 8.64 -4.31
CA LYS A 199 -6.97 7.46 -4.88
C LYS A 199 -7.00 6.24 -3.97
N PHE A 200 -7.07 6.42 -2.67
CA PHE A 200 -6.98 5.32 -1.71
C PHE A 200 -8.06 5.41 -0.63
N THR A 201 -8.74 4.29 -0.45
CA THR A 201 -9.69 4.07 0.65
C THR A 201 -9.44 2.71 1.28
N TYR A 202 -9.58 2.63 2.59
CA TYR A 202 -9.40 1.36 3.30
C TYR A 202 -10.68 1.00 4.03
N VAL A 203 -11.26 -0.16 3.70
CA VAL A 203 -12.49 -0.68 4.30
C VAL A 203 -12.15 -1.88 5.16
N VAL A 204 -12.50 -1.82 6.44
CA VAL A 204 -12.47 -2.98 7.33
C VAL A 204 -13.89 -3.46 7.54
N ALA A 205 -14.16 -4.71 7.19
CA ALA A 205 -15.45 -5.36 7.34
C ALA A 205 -15.56 -5.98 8.74
N CYS A 206 -15.96 -5.17 9.71
CA CYS A 206 -16.14 -5.55 11.11
C CYS A 206 -17.60 -5.94 11.38
N GLN A 207 -17.99 -7.18 11.08
CA GLN A 207 -19.39 -7.62 11.21
C GLN A 207 -20.02 -7.28 12.56
N LEU A 208 -19.29 -7.51 13.66
CA LEU A 208 -19.79 -7.39 15.03
C LEU A 208 -19.71 -5.96 15.60
N TYR A 209 -19.21 -4.97 14.85
CA TYR A 209 -18.98 -3.62 15.38
C TYR A 209 -20.25 -2.97 15.96
N GLY A 210 -21.40 -3.11 15.29
CA GLY A 210 -22.69 -2.60 15.80
C GLY A 210 -23.08 -3.22 17.13
N GLN A 211 -22.89 -4.54 17.28
CA GLN A 211 -23.17 -5.26 18.52
C GLN A 211 -22.20 -4.88 19.64
N HIS A 212 -20.91 -4.72 19.32
CA HIS A 212 -19.89 -4.26 20.27
C HIS A 212 -20.20 -2.84 20.78
N LYS A 213 -20.68 -1.95 19.91
CA LYS A 213 -21.14 -0.62 20.30
C LYS A 213 -22.34 -0.67 21.25
N ALA A 214 -23.36 -1.47 20.93
CA ALA A 214 -24.55 -1.60 21.77
C ALA A 214 -24.23 -2.16 23.18
N LYS A 215 -23.23 -3.05 23.27
CA LYS A 215 -22.78 -3.67 24.53
C LYS A 215 -21.78 -2.81 25.32
N GLY A 216 -21.26 -1.73 24.75
CA GLY A 216 -20.18 -0.94 25.36
C GLY A 216 -18.86 -1.72 25.45
N ASP A 217 -18.56 -2.57 24.47
CA ASP A 217 -17.31 -3.34 24.44
C ASP A 217 -16.12 -2.41 24.09
N HIS A 218 -15.02 -2.55 24.83
CA HIS A 218 -13.76 -1.83 24.61
C HIS A 218 -13.27 -1.91 23.15
N ARG A 219 -13.52 -3.01 22.44
CA ARG A 219 -13.13 -3.15 21.02
C ARG A 219 -13.78 -2.10 20.13
N ALA A 220 -15.03 -1.73 20.42
CA ALA A 220 -15.73 -0.70 19.65
C ALA A 220 -15.08 0.69 19.84
N GLU A 221 -14.67 1.01 21.07
CA GLU A 221 -13.94 2.25 21.38
C GLU A 221 -12.57 2.27 20.70
N GLU A 222 -11.88 1.14 20.67
CA GLU A 222 -10.58 1.00 20.03
C GLU A 222 -10.66 1.13 18.50
N ILE A 223 -11.69 0.54 17.88
CA ILE A 223 -11.98 0.72 16.44
C ILE A 223 -12.33 2.18 16.15
N LEU A 224 -13.13 2.83 16.99
CA LEU A 224 -13.44 4.25 16.86
C LEU A 224 -12.16 5.10 16.94
N LEU A 225 -11.25 4.78 17.85
CA LEU A 225 -9.94 5.44 17.94
C LEU A 225 -9.09 5.19 16.68
N LEU A 226 -9.13 4.01 16.09
CA LEU A 226 -8.46 3.73 14.82
C LEU A 226 -9.02 4.58 13.69
N MET A 227 -10.36 4.72 13.58
CA MET A 227 -10.99 5.61 12.60
C MET A 227 -10.60 7.08 12.84
N LYS A 228 -10.54 7.52 14.10
CA LYS A 228 -10.11 8.88 14.45
C LYS A 228 -8.67 9.18 14.03
N ASN A 229 -7.78 8.19 14.07
CA ASN A 229 -6.37 8.40 13.73
C ASN A 229 -6.07 8.18 12.23
N ASN A 230 -6.99 7.58 11.48
CA ASN A 230 -6.77 7.17 10.10
C ASN A 230 -7.91 7.67 9.20
N GLU A 231 -7.68 8.78 8.50
CA GLU A 231 -8.70 9.47 7.71
C GLU A 231 -9.25 8.67 6.53
N ALA A 232 -8.41 7.83 5.90
CA ALA A 232 -8.81 6.96 4.79
C ALA A 232 -9.54 5.68 5.24
N LEU A 233 -9.58 5.39 6.55
CA LEU A 233 -10.20 4.18 7.10
C LEU A 233 -11.72 4.33 7.18
N ARG A 234 -12.42 3.29 6.77
CA ARG A 234 -13.87 3.10 6.86
C ARG A 234 -14.16 1.76 7.49
N VAL A 235 -15.23 1.68 8.27
CA VAL A 235 -15.66 0.44 8.91
C VAL A 235 -17.02 0.07 8.37
N ALA A 236 -17.13 -1.12 7.82
CA ALA A 236 -18.40 -1.72 7.41
C ALA A 236 -18.83 -2.73 8.49
N TYR A 237 -20.09 -2.71 8.89
CA TYR A 237 -20.63 -3.67 9.84
C TYR A 237 -22.06 -4.06 9.48
N VAL A 238 -22.57 -5.11 10.14
CA VAL A 238 -23.95 -5.55 9.96
C VAL A 238 -24.78 -5.15 11.16
N ASP A 239 -25.89 -4.48 10.88
CA ASP A 239 -26.88 -4.04 11.86
C ASP A 239 -28.12 -4.93 11.75
N GLU A 240 -28.62 -5.40 12.89
CA GLU A 240 -29.77 -6.30 12.99
C GLU A 240 -30.88 -5.56 13.74
N VAL A 241 -31.97 -5.26 13.04
CA VAL A 241 -33.11 -4.51 13.59
C VAL A 241 -34.29 -5.46 13.78
N ASN A 242 -34.69 -5.65 15.03
CA ASN A 242 -35.84 -6.47 15.38
C ASN A 242 -37.13 -5.64 15.24
N LEU A 243 -38.02 -6.00 14.32
CA LEU A 243 -39.30 -5.31 14.11
C LEU A 243 -40.44 -5.83 15.01
N GLY A 244 -40.20 -6.92 15.73
CA GLY A 244 -41.20 -7.64 16.52
C GLY A 244 -41.97 -8.66 15.67
N ARG A 245 -42.39 -9.77 16.28
CA ARG A 245 -42.95 -10.99 15.63
C ARG A 245 -41.93 -11.84 14.85
N ASP A 246 -40.73 -12.03 15.40
CA ASP A 246 -39.63 -12.82 14.81
C ASP A 246 -39.09 -12.32 13.45
N GLU A 247 -39.51 -11.13 12.99
CA GLU A 247 -38.95 -10.48 11.80
C GLU A 247 -37.72 -9.65 12.18
N VAL A 248 -36.58 -10.02 11.58
CA VAL A 248 -35.29 -9.34 11.73
C VAL A 248 -34.88 -8.78 10.37
N GLU A 249 -34.68 -7.47 10.30
CA GLU A 249 -34.09 -6.83 9.13
C GLU A 249 -32.58 -6.69 9.29
N TYR A 250 -31.86 -7.01 8.23
CA TYR A 250 -30.41 -6.95 8.19
C TYR A 250 -29.97 -5.76 7.33
N TYR A 251 -29.03 -4.97 7.83
CA TYR A 251 -28.48 -3.83 7.11
C TYR A 251 -26.96 -3.91 7.06
N SER A 252 -26.39 -3.66 5.89
CA SER A 252 -24.96 -3.38 5.72
C SER A 252 -24.73 -1.89 5.88
N VAL A 253 -23.92 -1.49 6.86
CA VAL A 253 -23.72 -0.09 7.25
C VAL A 253 -22.26 0.28 7.11
N LEU A 254 -21.98 1.42 6.47
CA LEU A 254 -20.64 1.99 6.34
C LEU A 254 -20.52 3.24 7.20
N VAL A 255 -19.52 3.27 8.09
CA VAL A 255 -19.22 4.42 8.94
C VAL A 255 -17.82 4.96 8.71
N LYS A 256 -17.65 6.25 9.02
CA LYS A 256 -16.34 6.91 9.16
C LYS A 256 -16.31 7.82 10.36
N TYR A 257 -15.11 8.15 10.82
CA TYR A 257 -14.94 9.30 11.70
C TYR A 257 -14.77 10.58 10.88
N ASP A 258 -15.67 11.54 11.08
CA ASP A 258 -15.56 12.84 10.45
C ASP A 258 -14.70 13.76 11.32
N GLN A 259 -13.57 14.22 10.77
CA GLN A 259 -12.63 15.08 11.49
C GLN A 259 -13.14 16.50 11.70
N GLN A 260 -14.06 16.99 10.86
CA GLN A 260 -14.61 18.34 11.01
C GLN A 260 -15.67 18.35 12.11
N ILE A 261 -16.56 17.36 12.09
CA ILE A 261 -17.66 17.23 13.06
C ILE A 261 -17.18 16.54 14.36
N GLN A 262 -15.97 15.96 14.37
CA GLN A 262 -15.37 15.23 15.49
C GLN A 262 -16.25 14.08 16.01
N ARG A 263 -17.02 13.44 15.12
CA ARG A 263 -17.90 12.31 15.46
C ARG A 263 -17.89 11.25 14.39
N GLU A 264 -18.28 10.04 14.79
CA GLU A 264 -18.63 8.98 13.85
C GLU A 264 -19.89 9.39 13.06
N VAL A 265 -19.84 9.17 11.76
CA VAL A 265 -20.96 9.41 10.85
C VAL A 265 -21.22 8.18 10.01
N GLU A 266 -22.49 7.83 9.90
CA GLU A 266 -22.99 6.84 8.96
C GLU A 266 -22.99 7.45 7.55
N ILE A 267 -22.34 6.77 6.61
CA ILE A 267 -22.25 7.20 5.21
C ILE A 267 -23.36 6.54 4.39
N TYR A 268 -23.50 5.23 4.56
CA TYR A 268 -24.46 4.42 3.83
C TYR A 268 -25.07 3.37 4.75
N ARG A 269 -26.35 3.09 4.50
CA ARG A 269 -27.09 1.98 5.07
C ARG A 269 -27.87 1.31 3.95
N ILE A 270 -27.59 0.04 3.74
CA ILE A 270 -28.15 -0.74 2.64
C ILE A 270 -28.83 -1.97 3.24
N MET A 271 -30.12 -2.13 2.97
CA MET A 271 -30.88 -3.29 3.41
C MET A 271 -30.37 -4.54 2.69
N LEU A 272 -30.10 -5.60 3.44
CA LEU A 272 -29.72 -6.92 2.93
C LEU A 272 -30.98 -7.75 2.67
N PRO A 273 -30.97 -8.65 1.68
CA PRO A 273 -32.13 -9.47 1.32
C PRO A 273 -32.47 -10.56 2.35
N GLY A 274 -31.65 -10.72 3.39
CA GLY A 274 -31.80 -11.74 4.41
C GLY A 274 -30.58 -11.79 5.34
N PRO A 275 -30.44 -12.87 6.13
CA PRO A 275 -29.35 -13.01 7.08
C PRO A 275 -28.00 -13.07 6.37
N LEU A 276 -27.00 -12.38 6.94
CA LEU A 276 -25.66 -12.30 6.35
C LEU A 276 -24.95 -13.66 6.31
N LYS A 277 -24.99 -14.44 7.40
CA LYS A 277 -24.22 -15.67 7.52
C LYS A 277 -24.91 -16.81 6.78
N LEU A 278 -24.57 -17.00 5.51
CA LEU A 278 -24.97 -18.20 4.76
C LEU A 278 -23.92 -19.29 4.88
N GLY A 279 -22.63 -18.97 4.80
CA GLY A 279 -21.51 -19.92 4.89
C GLY A 279 -20.40 -19.50 5.87
N GLU A 280 -19.15 -19.54 5.42
CA GLU A 280 -18.00 -19.08 6.22
C GLU A 280 -18.01 -17.57 6.47
N GLY A 281 -17.46 -17.15 7.61
CA GLY A 281 -17.48 -15.74 8.02
C GLY A 281 -16.66 -14.80 7.12
N LYS A 282 -15.50 -15.24 6.64
CA LYS A 282 -14.55 -14.40 5.87
C LYS A 282 -15.09 -14.01 4.47
N PRO A 283 -15.61 -14.96 3.66
CA PRO A 283 -16.26 -14.63 2.38
C PRO A 283 -17.46 -13.69 2.53
N GLU A 284 -18.29 -13.89 3.55
CA GLU A 284 -19.48 -13.05 3.81
C GLU A 284 -19.09 -11.64 4.24
N ASN A 285 -18.02 -11.53 5.03
CA ASN A 285 -17.44 -10.25 5.40
C ASN A 285 -16.97 -9.47 4.19
N GLN A 286 -16.32 -10.13 3.24
CA GLN A 286 -15.89 -9.51 2.00
C GLN A 286 -17.09 -9.13 1.12
N ASN A 287 -18.08 -10.00 0.99
CA ASN A 287 -19.23 -9.80 0.11
C ASN A 287 -20.16 -8.66 0.55
N HIS A 288 -20.45 -8.49 1.83
CA HIS A 288 -21.31 -7.36 2.25
C HIS A 288 -20.56 -6.03 2.21
N ALA A 289 -19.24 -6.03 2.35
CA ALA A 289 -18.44 -4.81 2.42
C ALA A 289 -17.90 -4.36 1.06
N ILE A 290 -17.81 -5.24 0.05
CA ILE A 290 -17.27 -4.89 -1.27
C ILE A 290 -18.03 -3.74 -1.93
N ILE A 291 -19.33 -3.60 -1.69
CA ILE A 291 -20.17 -2.50 -2.21
C ILE A 291 -19.71 -1.11 -1.74
N PHE A 292 -18.99 -1.06 -0.62
CA PHE A 292 -18.46 0.18 -0.04
C PHE A 292 -17.07 0.54 -0.54
N THR A 293 -16.38 -0.38 -1.19
CA THR A 293 -15.08 -0.11 -1.81
C THR A 293 -15.22 0.87 -2.98
N ARG A 294 -14.15 1.56 -3.34
CA ARG A 294 -14.09 2.63 -4.35
C ARG A 294 -12.83 2.46 -5.22
N GLY A 295 -12.81 3.13 -6.36
CA GLY A 295 -11.75 2.98 -7.35
C GLY A 295 -11.97 1.78 -8.28
N ASP A 296 -10.97 1.49 -9.11
CA ASP A 296 -11.06 0.50 -10.18
C ASP A 296 -10.38 -0.81 -9.76
N ALA A 297 -9.42 -0.72 -8.82
CA ALA A 297 -8.74 -1.88 -8.25
C ALA A 297 -9.15 -2.14 -6.79
N LEU A 298 -9.11 -3.40 -6.38
CA LEU A 298 -9.41 -3.84 -5.03
C LEU A 298 -8.33 -4.79 -4.54
N GLN A 299 -7.71 -4.51 -3.40
CA GLN A 299 -6.79 -5.43 -2.74
C GLN A 299 -7.50 -6.06 -1.53
N THR A 300 -7.49 -7.38 -1.44
CA THR A 300 -7.98 -8.10 -0.25
C THR A 300 -6.80 -8.44 0.64
N ILE A 301 -6.94 -8.19 1.94
CA ILE A 301 -5.86 -8.35 2.90
C ILE A 301 -6.41 -9.09 4.11
N ASP A 302 -5.72 -10.15 4.53
CA ASP A 302 -6.05 -10.86 5.76
C ASP A 302 -5.76 -9.99 6.99
N MET A 303 -6.55 -10.14 8.05
CA MET A 303 -6.38 -9.45 9.34
C MET A 303 -5.00 -9.69 9.97
N ASN A 304 -4.29 -10.74 9.56
CA ASN A 304 -2.96 -11.05 10.08
C ASN A 304 -1.82 -10.51 9.23
N GLN A 305 -2.10 -9.82 8.12
CA GLN A 305 -1.07 -9.25 7.25
C GLN A 305 -0.68 -7.83 7.65
N ASP A 306 0.51 -7.42 7.22
CA ASP A 306 1.07 -6.08 7.42
C ASP A 306 1.71 -5.62 6.11
N ASN A 307 2.00 -4.33 5.98
CA ASN A 307 2.67 -3.78 4.80
C ASN A 307 3.79 -2.83 5.22
N TYR A 308 4.71 -2.61 4.29
CA TYR A 308 5.81 -1.70 4.44
C TYR A 308 5.60 -0.42 3.63
N PHE A 309 6.13 0.69 4.15
CA PHE A 309 6.00 1.99 3.51
C PHE A 309 6.67 2.04 2.13
N GLU A 310 7.85 1.44 2.04
CA GLU A 310 8.64 1.33 0.85
C GLU A 310 7.93 0.50 -0.24
N GLU A 311 7.30 -0.63 0.12
CA GLU A 311 6.49 -1.40 -0.82
C GLU A 311 5.26 -0.62 -1.31
N ALA A 312 4.64 0.17 -0.42
CA ALA A 312 3.49 1.00 -0.76
C ALA A 312 3.78 2.06 -1.85
N LEU A 313 5.04 2.49 -2.02
CA LEU A 313 5.43 3.44 -3.08
C LEU A 313 5.23 2.88 -4.50
N LYS A 314 5.23 1.55 -4.64
CA LYS A 314 5.15 0.87 -5.94
C LYS A 314 3.72 0.63 -6.41
N MET A 315 2.72 0.88 -5.58
CA MET A 315 1.33 0.57 -5.93
C MET A 315 0.89 1.26 -7.22
N ARG A 316 1.31 2.52 -7.43
CA ARG A 316 1.03 3.24 -8.70
C ARG A 316 1.66 2.59 -9.94
N ASN A 317 2.79 1.91 -9.79
CA ASN A 317 3.43 1.19 -10.89
C ASN A 317 2.71 -0.14 -11.14
N LEU A 318 2.39 -0.86 -10.05
CA LEU A 318 1.70 -2.15 -10.11
C LEU A 318 0.35 -2.01 -10.82
N LEU A 319 -0.45 -1.00 -10.48
CA LEU A 319 -1.78 -0.82 -11.05
C LEU A 319 -1.78 -0.55 -12.56
N GLU A 320 -0.68 -0.05 -13.12
CA GLU A 320 -0.58 0.13 -14.58
C GLU A 320 -0.58 -1.20 -15.33
N GLU A 321 -0.25 -2.32 -14.67
CA GLU A 321 -0.26 -3.62 -15.31
C GLU A 321 -1.65 -4.07 -15.75
N PHE A 322 -2.71 -3.57 -15.10
CA PHE A 322 -4.08 -3.77 -15.57
C PHE A 322 -4.34 -3.17 -16.95
N GLN A 323 -3.54 -2.18 -17.39
CA GLN A 323 -3.70 -1.56 -18.71
C GLN A 323 -2.90 -2.27 -19.80
N ASN A 324 -1.90 -3.07 -19.42
CA ASN A 324 -1.06 -3.78 -20.35
C ASN A 324 -1.75 -5.05 -20.86
N PHE A 325 -1.63 -5.28 -22.16
CA PHE A 325 -2.06 -6.53 -22.77
C PHE A 325 -0.95 -7.56 -22.65
N TYR A 326 -1.31 -8.69 -22.07
CA TYR A 326 -0.48 -9.88 -22.10
C TYR A 326 -1.22 -10.88 -22.99
N GLY A 327 -0.64 -11.17 -24.15
CA GLY A 327 -1.33 -11.90 -25.23
C GLY A 327 -2.60 -11.18 -25.71
N ILE A 328 -3.77 -11.79 -25.47
CA ILE A 328 -5.08 -11.32 -25.98
C ILE A 328 -5.88 -10.56 -24.90
N ARG A 329 -5.51 -10.68 -23.62
CA ARG A 329 -6.31 -10.17 -22.50
C ARG A 329 -5.49 -9.26 -21.60
N LYS A 330 -6.19 -8.34 -20.95
CA LYS A 330 -5.65 -7.61 -19.80
C LYS A 330 -5.74 -8.52 -18.56
N PRO A 331 -4.79 -8.43 -17.62
CA PRO A 331 -4.85 -9.22 -16.40
C PRO A 331 -6.04 -8.77 -15.56
N THR A 332 -6.67 -9.69 -14.83
CA THR A 332 -7.76 -9.39 -13.89
C THR A 332 -7.31 -9.49 -12.43
N ILE A 333 -6.15 -10.09 -12.20
CA ILE A 333 -5.51 -10.24 -10.89
C ILE A 333 -4.02 -9.94 -11.06
N LEU A 334 -3.46 -9.11 -10.19
CA LEU A 334 -2.03 -8.84 -10.08
C LEU A 334 -1.50 -9.44 -8.79
N GLY A 335 -0.51 -10.31 -8.91
CA GLY A 335 0.16 -10.92 -7.78
C GLY A 335 1.21 -9.99 -7.19
N VAL A 336 1.26 -9.86 -5.86
CA VAL A 336 2.31 -9.11 -5.17
C VAL A 336 3.20 -10.08 -4.40
N ARG A 337 4.50 -9.79 -4.35
CA ARG A 337 5.45 -10.56 -3.55
C ARG A 337 5.21 -10.28 -2.06
N GLU A 338 4.88 -11.32 -1.31
CA GLU A 338 4.68 -11.22 0.13
C GLU A 338 6.00 -11.39 0.89
N ASN A 339 6.13 -10.69 2.02
CA ASN A 339 7.18 -10.91 3.00
C ASN A 339 6.57 -11.35 4.32
N ILE A 340 7.02 -12.49 4.84
CA ILE A 340 6.48 -13.04 6.08
C ILE A 340 7.24 -12.45 7.27
N PHE A 341 6.49 -11.84 8.19
CA PHE A 341 7.03 -11.06 9.30
C PHE A 341 7.48 -11.90 10.50
N THR A 342 7.07 -13.17 10.58
CA THR A 342 7.25 -14.03 11.77
C THR A 342 8.57 -14.79 11.79
N GLY A 343 9.28 -14.89 10.66
CA GLY A 343 10.45 -15.78 10.52
C GLY A 343 11.63 -15.50 11.47
N SER A 344 11.76 -14.28 12.00
CA SER A 344 12.86 -13.91 12.90
C SER A 344 12.59 -14.12 14.39
N VAL A 345 11.41 -14.63 14.77
CA VAL A 345 10.99 -14.70 16.18
C VAL A 345 11.47 -15.97 16.88
N SER A 346 11.46 -17.11 16.19
CA SER A 346 11.92 -18.40 16.72
C SER A 346 12.25 -19.37 15.59
N SER A 347 12.91 -20.49 15.90
CA SER A 347 13.15 -21.56 14.92
C SER A 347 11.85 -22.14 14.38
N LEU A 348 10.82 -22.31 15.22
CA LEU A 348 9.49 -22.74 14.78
C LEU A 348 8.84 -21.70 13.85
N ALA A 349 8.92 -20.41 14.22
CA ALA A 349 8.38 -19.34 13.39
C ALA A 349 9.12 -19.21 12.04
N TRP A 350 10.42 -19.54 12.01
CA TRP A 350 11.20 -19.65 10.79
C TRP A 350 10.70 -20.79 9.89
N PHE A 351 10.45 -21.98 10.44
CA PHE A 351 9.86 -23.09 9.68
C PHE A 351 8.45 -22.77 9.16
N MET A 352 7.59 -22.17 9.99
CA MET A 352 6.27 -21.73 9.55
C MET A 352 6.36 -20.67 8.46
N SER A 353 7.30 -19.73 8.57
CA SER A 353 7.57 -18.75 7.52
C SER A 353 8.11 -19.39 6.23
N ALA A 354 8.90 -20.47 6.31
CA ALA A 354 9.38 -21.18 5.14
C ALA A 354 8.24 -21.98 4.46
N GLN A 355 7.38 -22.62 5.26
CA GLN A 355 6.17 -23.30 4.79
C GLN A 355 5.27 -22.31 4.05
N GLU A 356 4.97 -21.17 4.66
CA GLU A 356 4.12 -20.14 4.07
C GLU A 356 4.75 -19.58 2.79
N MET A 357 6.07 -19.31 2.77
CA MET A 357 6.75 -18.86 1.55
C MET A 357 6.65 -19.89 0.41
N SER A 358 6.68 -21.18 0.73
CA SER A 358 6.50 -22.25 -0.26
C SER A 358 5.08 -22.26 -0.82
N PHE A 359 4.06 -22.31 0.04
CA PHE A 359 2.66 -22.38 -0.37
C PHE A 359 2.15 -21.11 -1.04
N VAL A 360 2.52 -19.95 -0.48
CA VAL A 360 2.02 -18.65 -0.89
C VAL A 360 2.88 -18.11 -2.03
N THR A 361 4.21 -18.11 -1.95
CA THR A 361 5.00 -17.47 -3.01
C THR A 361 5.41 -18.44 -4.13
N LEU A 362 6.03 -19.57 -3.78
CA LEU A 362 6.65 -20.45 -4.79
C LEU A 362 5.61 -21.24 -5.58
N ASN A 363 4.68 -21.91 -4.91
CA ASN A 363 3.66 -22.72 -5.57
C ASN A 363 2.81 -21.88 -6.53
N GLN A 364 2.41 -20.67 -6.12
CA GLN A 364 1.63 -19.83 -7.02
C GLN A 364 2.39 -19.38 -8.27
N ARG A 365 3.72 -19.19 -8.19
CA ARG A 365 4.53 -18.83 -9.36
C ARG A 365 4.66 -20.00 -10.33
N VAL A 366 4.85 -21.22 -9.80
CA VAL A 366 4.92 -22.46 -10.60
C VAL A 366 3.56 -22.77 -11.25
N LEU A 367 2.47 -22.58 -10.52
CA LEU A 367 1.11 -22.77 -11.06
C LEU A 367 0.76 -21.68 -12.08
N ALA A 368 1.24 -20.46 -11.91
CA ALA A 368 0.88 -19.39 -12.83
C ALA A 368 1.68 -19.44 -14.14
N ASN A 369 2.93 -19.92 -14.14
CA ASN A 369 3.69 -20.17 -15.35
C ASN A 369 4.34 -21.58 -15.31
N PRO A 370 3.96 -22.52 -16.19
CA PRO A 370 3.19 -22.33 -17.43
C PRO A 370 1.67 -22.57 -17.31
N LEU A 371 1.17 -23.05 -16.17
CA LEU A 371 -0.20 -23.59 -16.11
C LEU A 371 -1.29 -22.51 -16.13
N LYS A 372 -0.95 -21.23 -15.94
CA LYS A 372 -1.89 -20.09 -15.87
C LYS A 372 -3.00 -20.28 -14.82
N VAL A 373 -2.70 -21.03 -13.76
CA VAL A 373 -3.59 -21.26 -12.62
C VAL A 373 -3.15 -20.37 -11.46
N ARG A 374 -4.12 -19.71 -10.81
CA ARG A 374 -3.91 -19.00 -9.55
C ARG A 374 -4.89 -19.53 -8.53
N MET A 375 -4.40 -19.86 -7.34
CA MET A 375 -5.23 -20.06 -6.17
C MET A 375 -4.98 -18.85 -5.27
N HIS A 376 -5.96 -17.97 -5.10
CA HIS A 376 -5.79 -16.76 -4.31
C HIS A 376 -5.88 -17.12 -2.82
N TYR A 377 -4.84 -17.70 -2.21
CA TYR A 377 -4.89 -18.14 -0.82
C TYR A 377 -4.14 -17.20 0.10
N GLY A 378 -4.88 -16.27 0.74
CA GLY A 378 -4.28 -15.33 1.69
C GLY A 378 -3.27 -14.36 1.08
N HIS A 379 -3.14 -14.28 -0.24
CA HIS A 379 -2.20 -13.39 -0.91
C HIS A 379 -2.67 -11.94 -0.88
N PRO A 380 -1.75 -10.96 -0.78
CA PRO A 380 -2.07 -9.54 -0.93
C PRO A 380 -2.28 -9.15 -2.41
N ASP A 381 -3.05 -9.95 -3.16
CA ASP A 381 -3.31 -9.73 -4.59
C ASP A 381 -4.24 -8.54 -4.81
N VAL A 382 -4.06 -7.90 -5.96
CA VAL A 382 -4.90 -6.79 -6.41
C VAL A 382 -5.80 -7.28 -7.55
N PHE A 383 -7.08 -6.97 -7.47
CA PHE A 383 -8.14 -7.39 -8.38
C PHE A 383 -8.66 -6.22 -9.21
N ASP A 384 -9.03 -6.50 -10.47
CA ASP A 384 -9.90 -5.60 -11.26
C ASP A 384 -11.31 -5.63 -10.65
N ARG A 385 -11.63 -4.58 -9.90
CA ARG A 385 -12.87 -4.53 -9.12
C ARG A 385 -14.10 -4.61 -10.00
N PHE A 386 -14.12 -3.95 -11.15
CA PHE A 386 -15.28 -3.94 -12.04
C PHE A 386 -15.55 -5.32 -12.62
N TRP A 387 -14.48 -6.02 -13.00
CA TRP A 387 -14.60 -7.36 -13.54
C TRP A 387 -15.20 -8.33 -12.52
N PHE A 388 -14.77 -8.27 -11.25
CA PHE A 388 -15.26 -9.14 -10.19
C PHE A 388 -16.67 -8.77 -9.69
N LEU A 389 -16.98 -7.47 -9.57
CA LEU A 389 -18.30 -7.02 -9.12
C LEU A 389 -19.42 -7.53 -10.04
N SER A 390 -19.23 -7.50 -11.36
CA SER A 390 -20.24 -7.98 -12.31
C SER A 390 -20.36 -9.52 -12.36
N ARG A 391 -19.50 -10.24 -11.65
CA ARG A 391 -19.43 -11.72 -11.64
C ARG A 391 -19.75 -12.29 -10.27
N GLY A 392 -20.44 -11.53 -9.43
CA GLY A 392 -20.88 -11.95 -8.11
C GLY A 392 -19.77 -11.90 -7.05
N GLY A 393 -18.88 -10.91 -7.16
CA GLY A 393 -17.89 -10.59 -6.14
C GLY A 393 -16.57 -11.36 -6.24
N ILE A 394 -15.67 -11.02 -5.33
CA ILE A 394 -14.36 -11.66 -5.13
C ILE A 394 -14.46 -13.03 -4.47
N SER A 395 -15.53 -13.25 -3.68
CA SER A 395 -15.63 -14.41 -2.79
C SER A 395 -16.98 -15.09 -2.96
N LYS A 396 -16.98 -16.41 -3.07
CA LYS A 396 -18.20 -17.20 -3.24
C LYS A 396 -18.56 -17.86 -1.92
N ALA A 397 -19.51 -17.28 -1.20
CA ALA A 397 -20.06 -17.92 -0.01
C ALA A 397 -20.94 -19.11 -0.42
N SER A 398 -20.68 -20.29 0.16
CA SER A 398 -21.54 -21.47 0.03
C SER A 398 -21.55 -22.25 1.33
N LYS A 399 -22.67 -22.91 1.62
CA LYS A 399 -22.82 -23.79 2.80
C LYS A 399 -22.04 -25.09 2.71
N VAL A 400 -21.72 -25.55 1.49
CA VAL A 400 -21.29 -26.94 1.25
C VAL A 400 -20.03 -27.04 0.39
N ILE A 401 -19.95 -26.25 -0.70
CA ILE A 401 -18.96 -26.49 -1.76
C ILE A 401 -17.84 -25.44 -1.74
N ASN A 402 -18.16 -24.21 -1.36
CA ASN A 402 -17.25 -23.06 -1.44
C ASN A 402 -16.95 -22.59 -0.02
N ILE A 403 -16.10 -23.38 0.63
CA ILE A 403 -15.73 -23.17 2.02
C ILE A 403 -14.79 -21.96 2.08
N SER A 404 -13.75 -21.87 1.23
CA SER A 404 -12.86 -20.71 1.22
C SER A 404 -13.15 -19.69 0.11
N GLU A 405 -13.06 -18.40 0.46
CA GLU A 405 -12.99 -17.27 -0.50
C GLU A 405 -11.84 -17.42 -1.50
N ASP A 406 -10.77 -18.03 -1.01
CA ASP A 406 -9.45 -18.04 -1.59
C ASP A 406 -9.36 -18.83 -2.92
N ILE A 407 -10.22 -19.85 -3.05
CA ILE A 407 -10.13 -20.80 -4.16
C ILE A 407 -10.80 -20.24 -5.43
N PHE A 408 -11.84 -19.42 -5.31
CA PHE A 408 -12.72 -19.10 -6.46
C PHE A 408 -12.38 -17.83 -7.23
N ALA A 409 -11.70 -16.86 -6.62
CA ALA A 409 -11.28 -15.67 -7.35
C ALA A 409 -10.32 -16.05 -8.51
N GLY A 410 -9.44 -17.02 -8.25
CA GLY A 410 -8.51 -17.57 -9.22
C GLY A 410 -9.15 -18.48 -10.27
N PHE A 411 -10.16 -19.30 -9.94
CA PHE A 411 -10.83 -20.18 -10.91
C PHE A 411 -11.56 -19.42 -12.04
N ASN A 412 -12.11 -18.25 -11.73
CA ASN A 412 -12.81 -17.44 -12.74
C ASN A 412 -11.84 -16.69 -13.67
N CYS A 413 -10.54 -16.65 -13.34
CA CYS A 413 -9.55 -15.85 -14.04
C CYS A 413 -8.48 -16.74 -14.69
N THR A 414 -8.22 -16.55 -15.98
CA THR A 414 -6.96 -16.98 -16.57
C THR A 414 -5.92 -15.95 -16.16
N LEU A 415 -4.96 -16.31 -15.31
CA LEU A 415 -3.97 -15.36 -14.82
C LEU A 415 -2.80 -15.25 -15.80
N GLU A 416 -2.29 -14.04 -15.97
CA GLU A 416 -0.93 -13.79 -16.49
C GLU A 416 -0.19 -12.97 -15.44
N VAL A 417 0.92 -13.52 -14.96
CA VAL A 417 1.66 -12.96 -13.83
C VAL A 417 2.33 -11.70 -14.31
N ALA A 418 1.83 -10.55 -13.86
CA ALA A 418 2.72 -9.43 -13.70
C ALA A 418 3.56 -9.72 -12.45
N MET A 419 4.81 -10.12 -12.72
CA MET A 419 5.99 -9.78 -11.91
C MET A 419 6.24 -10.50 -10.57
#